data_AF-A0AAD6GAG7-F1
#
_entry.id   AF-A0AAD6GAG7-F1
#
_cell.length_a   1.000
_cell.length_b   1.000
_cell.length_c   1.000
_cell.angle_alpha   90.00
_cell.angle_beta   90.00
_cell.angle_gamma   90.00
#
_symmetry.space_group_name_H-M   'P 1'
#
loop_
_entity.id
_entity.type
_entity.pdbx_description
1 polymer ?
#
loop_
_entity_poly.entity_id
_entity_poly.type
_entity_poly.pdbx_seq_one_letter_code
_entity_poly.pdbx_strand_id
1 'polypeptide(L)'
;MVESYGAIKAFDYHSASCGMAIRAFTKDLLCCYGRSRGKYVALEPPATRITARKDVQTDWVMALTIFGKPVDLKGPFGRDAVPGDYQWASEWYELTGKLVEEGLLRPHPTSVQPGGWEGIMEGIEQLRCGQVRGKKFVYAVGE
;
A
#
# COMPACT_ATOMS: atom_id res chain seq x y z
N MET A 1 -0.38 16.88 4.29
CA MET A 1 -0.68 15.57 4.91
C MET A 1 0.43 14.56 4.66
N VAL A 2 0.77 14.20 3.42
CA VAL A 2 1.80 13.17 3.18
C VAL A 2 3.20 13.55 3.67
N GLU A 3 3.55 14.83 3.65
CA GLU A 3 4.86 15.32 4.14
C GLU A 3 5.00 15.15 5.66
N SER A 4 3.92 15.26 6.43
CA SER A 4 3.97 14.97 7.87
C SER A 4 4.20 13.49 8.17
N TYR A 5 4.08 12.60 7.18
CA TYR A 5 4.39 11.17 7.27
C TYR A 5 5.75 10.81 6.64
N GLY A 6 6.60 11.80 6.33
CA GLY A 6 7.98 11.57 5.88
C GLY A 6 8.22 11.76 4.38
N ALA A 7 7.21 12.15 3.60
CA ALA A 7 7.45 12.50 2.20
C ALA A 7 8.30 13.79 2.11
N ILE A 8 9.43 13.73 1.40
CA ILE A 8 10.30 14.90 1.16
C ILE A 8 9.64 15.89 0.20
N LYS A 9 8.82 15.39 -0.74
CA LYS A 9 8.07 16.20 -1.70
C LYS A 9 6.81 15.48 -2.14
N ALA A 10 5.70 16.22 -2.25
CA ALA A 10 4.45 15.75 -2.85
C ALA A 10 4.21 16.41 -4.22
N PHE A 11 3.60 15.64 -5.13
CA PHE A 11 3.18 16.09 -6.45
C PHE A 11 1.71 15.74 -6.66
N ASP A 12 0.97 16.61 -7.35
CA ASP A 12 -0.39 16.31 -7.76
C ASP A 12 -0.37 15.29 -8.91
N TYR A 13 -0.94 14.11 -8.68
CA TYR A 13 -0.99 13.05 -9.68
C TYR A 13 -1.98 13.34 -10.81
N HIS A 14 -2.89 14.30 -10.66
CA HIS A 14 -3.77 14.76 -11.73
C HIS A 14 -3.06 15.69 -12.72
N SER A 15 -1.92 16.26 -12.34
CA SER A 15 -1.16 17.12 -13.24
C SER A 15 -0.55 16.31 -14.39
N ALA A 16 -0.82 16.73 -15.63
CA ALA A 16 -0.21 16.16 -16.82
C ALA A 16 1.33 16.24 -16.81
N SER A 17 1.91 17.21 -16.07
CA SER A 17 3.35 17.37 -15.92
C SER A 17 3.95 16.62 -14.72
N CYS A 18 3.14 15.88 -13.95
CA CYS A 18 3.57 15.21 -12.71
C CYS A 18 4.81 14.31 -12.93
N GLY A 19 4.79 13.47 -13.98
CA GLY A 19 5.93 12.62 -14.31
C GLY A 19 7.21 13.39 -14.65
N MET A 20 7.10 14.53 -15.36
CA MET A 20 8.24 15.40 -15.65
C MET A 20 8.77 16.08 -14.40
N ALA A 21 7.87 16.54 -13.51
CA ALA A 21 8.24 17.16 -12.25
C ALA A 21 9.00 16.20 -11.33
N ILE A 22 8.55 14.93 -11.24
CA ILE A 22 9.23 13.87 -10.48
C ILE A 22 10.61 13.58 -11.09
N ARG A 23 10.73 13.47 -12.41
CA ARG A 23 12.03 13.26 -13.08
C ARG A 23 13.02 14.38 -12.78
N ALA A 24 12.58 15.63 -12.92
CA ALA A 24 13.41 16.80 -12.65
C ALA A 24 13.87 16.82 -11.17
N PHE A 25 12.94 16.58 -10.24
CA PHE A 25 13.25 16.53 -8.81
C PHE A 25 14.24 15.42 -8.46
N THR A 26 14.11 14.26 -9.08
CA THR A 26 14.94 13.08 -8.80
C THR A 26 16.19 13.00 -9.67
N LYS A 27 16.44 13.99 -10.52
CA LYS A 27 17.56 14.02 -11.49
C LYS A 27 17.62 12.74 -12.35
N ASP A 28 16.45 12.26 -12.77
CA ASP A 28 16.25 11.01 -13.52
C ASP A 28 16.71 9.70 -12.81
N LEU A 29 16.90 9.74 -11.48
CA LEU A 29 17.35 8.57 -10.70
C LEU A 29 16.20 7.69 -10.17
N LEU A 30 14.95 8.17 -10.15
CA LEU A 30 13.82 7.37 -9.64
C LEU A 30 13.28 6.42 -10.71
N CYS A 31 13.26 5.13 -10.39
CA CYS A 31 13.33 4.07 -11.40
C CYS A 31 12.01 3.72 -12.12
N CYS A 32 10.87 4.28 -11.70
CA CYS A 32 9.61 4.19 -12.43
C CYS A 32 9.49 5.23 -13.56
N TYR A 33 10.30 6.29 -13.52
CA TYR A 33 10.29 7.35 -14.54
C TYR A 33 11.67 7.62 -15.17
N GLY A 34 12.81 7.22 -14.58
CA GLY A 34 14.17 7.54 -15.04
C GLY A 34 14.76 6.67 -16.17
N ARG A 35 16.06 6.87 -16.47
CA ARG A 35 16.86 6.12 -17.49
C ARG A 35 17.55 4.86 -16.96
N SER A 36 17.52 4.62 -15.65
CA SER A 36 18.15 3.48 -15.00
C SER A 36 17.22 2.27 -14.92
N ARG A 37 17.81 1.07 -14.80
CA ARG A 37 17.11 -0.16 -14.41
C ARG A 37 16.29 0.09 -13.14
N GLY A 38 15.05 -0.40 -13.12
CA GLY A 38 14.12 -0.12 -12.04
C GLY A 38 13.31 -1.30 -11.55
N LYS A 39 12.72 -1.17 -10.37
CA LYS A 39 11.70 -2.07 -9.84
C LYS A 39 10.38 -1.30 -9.67
N TYR A 40 9.31 -1.84 -10.25
CA TYR A 40 7.94 -1.39 -10.02
C TYR A 40 7.23 -2.45 -9.18
N VAL A 41 6.75 -2.08 -8.00
CA VAL A 41 5.99 -2.97 -7.11
C VAL A 41 4.61 -2.40 -6.91
N ALA A 42 3.57 -3.14 -7.29
CA ALA A 42 2.19 -2.76 -7.10
C ALA A 42 1.58 -3.43 -5.85
N LEU A 43 0.47 -2.88 -5.35
CA LEU A 43 -0.31 -3.54 -4.29
C LEU A 43 -1.25 -4.62 -4.83
N GLU A 44 -1.53 -4.58 -6.13
CA GLU A 44 -2.39 -5.52 -6.84
C GLU A 44 -1.66 -6.02 -8.10
N PRO A 45 -2.04 -7.18 -8.65
CA PRO A 45 -1.54 -7.64 -9.95
C PRO A 45 -1.65 -6.54 -11.00
N PRO A 46 -0.55 -6.13 -11.64
CA PRO A 46 -0.59 -5.07 -12.64
C PRO A 46 -1.53 -5.44 -13.79
N ALA A 47 -2.31 -4.47 -14.27
CA ALA A 47 -3.16 -4.68 -15.42
C ALA A 47 -2.33 -5.11 -16.64
N THR A 48 -2.78 -6.14 -17.36
CA THR A 48 -2.07 -6.71 -18.53
C THR A 48 -1.80 -5.71 -19.64
N ARG A 49 -2.58 -4.62 -19.71
CA ARG A 49 -2.40 -3.51 -20.66
C ARG A 49 -1.19 -2.62 -20.35
N ILE A 50 -0.59 -2.74 -19.16
CA ILE A 50 0.60 -1.97 -18.79
C ILE A 50 1.82 -2.74 -19.27
N THR A 51 2.34 -2.36 -20.43
CA THR A 51 3.61 -2.91 -20.94
C THR A 51 4.75 -2.25 -20.17
N ALA A 52 5.36 -2.99 -19.25
CA ALA A 52 6.57 -2.53 -18.60
C ALA A 52 7.70 -2.34 -19.62
N ARG A 53 8.55 -1.33 -19.41
CA ARG A 53 9.80 -1.22 -20.16
C ARG A 53 10.66 -2.44 -19.84
N LYS A 54 11.44 -2.91 -20.82
CA LYS A 54 12.28 -4.11 -20.68
C LYS A 54 13.33 -4.02 -19.56
N ASP A 55 13.72 -2.81 -19.17
CA ASP A 55 14.68 -2.52 -18.11
C ASP A 55 14.03 -2.32 -16.73
N VAL A 56 12.71 -2.51 -16.60
CA VAL A 56 11.98 -2.42 -15.33
C VAL A 56 11.48 -3.79 -14.91
N GLN A 57 11.95 -4.27 -13.75
CA GLN A 57 11.39 -5.45 -13.09
C GLN A 57 10.05 -5.09 -12.46
N THR A 58 9.01 -5.84 -12.79
CA THR A 58 7.68 -5.68 -12.20
C THR A 58 7.38 -6.76 -11.19
N ASP A 59 6.78 -6.38 -10.08
CA ASP A 59 6.39 -7.24 -8.97
C ASP A 59 5.11 -6.71 -8.33
N TRP A 60 4.52 -7.48 -7.42
CA TRP A 60 3.36 -7.02 -6.66
C TRP A 60 3.21 -7.78 -5.34
N VAL A 61 2.54 -7.14 -4.38
CA VAL A 61 2.40 -7.66 -3.01
C VAL A 61 1.32 -8.73 -2.95
N MET A 62 1.69 -9.95 -2.58
CA MET A 62 0.74 -10.97 -2.11
C MET A 62 0.76 -11.00 -0.58
N ALA A 63 -0.05 -10.16 0.06
CA ALA A 63 -0.01 -10.02 1.52
C ALA A 63 -0.38 -11.31 2.28
N LEU A 64 -1.13 -12.23 1.66
CA LEU A 64 -1.58 -13.47 2.32
C LEU A 64 -0.46 -14.50 2.53
N THR A 65 0.69 -14.36 1.88
CA THR A 65 1.81 -15.30 2.08
C THR A 65 2.43 -15.19 3.47
N ILE A 66 2.22 -14.08 4.18
CA ILE A 66 2.67 -13.88 5.57
C ILE A 66 2.14 -14.95 6.52
N PHE A 67 1.06 -15.65 6.16
CA PHE A 67 0.50 -16.74 6.97
C PHE A 67 1.26 -18.07 6.79
N GLY A 68 2.24 -18.16 5.89
CA GLY A 68 3.04 -19.36 5.64
C GLY A 68 2.26 -20.54 5.04
N LYS A 69 1.04 -20.28 4.54
CA LYS A 69 0.13 -21.28 3.97
C LYS A 69 -0.05 -21.03 2.47
N PRO A 70 -0.47 -22.05 1.70
CA PRO A 70 -0.95 -21.84 0.33
C PRO A 70 -2.09 -20.81 0.31
N VAL A 71 -2.10 -19.95 -0.70
CA VAL A 71 -3.15 -18.95 -0.93
C VAL A 71 -4.15 -19.54 -1.91
N ASP A 72 -5.33 -19.92 -1.42
CA ASP A 72 -6.43 -20.48 -2.23
C ASP A 72 -7.34 -19.38 -2.77
N LEU A 73 -6.77 -18.50 -3.60
CA LEU A 73 -7.50 -17.48 -4.34
C LEU A 73 -7.41 -17.74 -5.85
N LYS A 74 -8.42 -17.30 -6.59
CA LYS A 74 -8.46 -17.47 -8.04
C LYS A 74 -7.49 -16.53 -8.76
N GLY A 75 -7.09 -16.93 -9.96
CA GLY A 75 -6.32 -16.11 -10.89
C GLY A 75 -4.89 -15.82 -10.39
N PRO A 76 -4.36 -14.61 -10.58
CA PRO A 76 -2.96 -14.30 -10.24
C PRO A 76 -2.66 -14.39 -8.74
N PHE A 77 -3.69 -14.48 -7.90
CA PHE A 77 -3.57 -14.53 -6.45
C PHE A 77 -3.24 -15.92 -5.89
N GLY A 78 -3.61 -16.99 -6.59
CA GLY A 78 -3.33 -18.35 -6.15
C GLY A 78 -1.84 -18.67 -6.19
N ARG A 79 -1.30 -19.25 -5.12
CA ARG A 79 0.08 -19.75 -5.05
C ARG A 79 0.32 -20.68 -3.87
N ASP A 80 1.36 -21.50 -3.99
CA ASP A 80 1.86 -22.32 -2.89
C ASP A 80 2.40 -21.46 -1.74
N ALA A 81 2.57 -22.09 -0.57
CA ALA A 81 3.27 -21.47 0.55
C ALA A 81 4.68 -21.05 0.12
N VAL A 82 5.10 -19.86 0.54
CA VAL A 82 6.46 -19.35 0.31
C VAL A 82 7.28 -19.61 1.58
N PRO A 83 8.27 -20.52 1.52
CA PRO A 83 9.09 -20.82 2.69
C PRO A 83 9.79 -19.55 3.19
N GLY A 84 9.66 -19.28 4.50
CA GLY A 84 10.27 -18.12 5.15
C GLY A 84 9.35 -16.92 5.33
N ASP A 85 8.26 -16.77 4.57
CA ASP A 85 7.38 -15.58 4.66
C ASP A 85 6.73 -15.44 6.05
N TYR A 86 6.34 -16.56 6.67
CA TYR A 86 5.80 -16.55 8.03
C TYR A 86 6.84 -16.09 9.06
N GLN A 87 8.07 -16.60 8.96
CA GLN A 87 9.15 -16.24 9.88
C GLN A 87 9.48 -14.75 9.74
N TRP A 88 9.64 -14.28 8.51
CA TRP A 88 9.85 -12.87 8.21
C TRP A 88 8.71 -11.98 8.75
N ALA A 89 7.46 -12.40 8.56
CA ALA A 89 6.30 -11.66 9.07
C ALA A 89 6.31 -11.59 10.60
N SER A 90 6.60 -12.69 11.29
CA SER A 90 6.71 -12.72 12.75
C SER A 90 7.74 -11.69 13.26
N GLU A 91 8.94 -11.70 12.70
CA GLU A 91 10.00 -10.74 13.03
C GLU A 91 9.59 -9.30 12.72
N TRP A 92 8.88 -9.09 11.61
CA TRP A 92 8.36 -7.78 11.22
C TRP A 92 7.29 -7.25 12.18
N TYR A 93 6.37 -8.10 12.65
CA TYR A 93 5.35 -7.71 13.63
C TYR A 93 5.97 -7.35 14.98
N GLU A 94 6.98 -8.09 15.44
CA GLU A 94 7.72 -7.74 16.66
C GLU A 94 8.42 -6.38 16.55
N LEU A 95 9.11 -6.15 15.43
CA LEU A 95 9.79 -4.87 15.18
C LEU A 95 8.79 -3.72 15.11
N THR A 96 7.72 -3.87 14.34
CA THR A 96 6.73 -2.79 14.15
C THR A 96 5.93 -2.52 15.40
N GLY A 97 5.66 -3.54 16.24
CA GLY A 97 5.08 -3.35 17.56
C GLY A 97 5.90 -2.38 18.42
N LYS A 98 7.22 -2.60 18.51
CA LYS A 98 8.15 -1.70 19.22
C LYS A 98 8.13 -0.28 18.65
N LEU A 99 8.15 -0.15 17.32
CA LEU A 99 8.10 1.17 16.67
C LEU A 99 6.80 1.92 16.97
N VAL A 100 5.68 1.22 17.11
CA VAL A 100 4.39 1.81 17.52
C VAL A 100 4.44 2.24 18.98
N GLU A 101 4.92 1.37 19.88
CA GLU A 101 5.07 1.64 21.32
C GLU A 101 5.98 2.85 21.58
N GLU A 102 7.07 2.98 20.83
CA GLU A 102 8.01 4.11 20.91
C GLU A 102 7.49 5.38 20.21
N GLY A 103 6.33 5.31 19.53
CA GLY A 103 5.75 6.44 18.80
C GLY A 103 6.49 6.82 17.51
N LEU A 104 7.43 5.99 17.06
CA LEU A 104 8.18 6.16 15.81
C LEU A 104 7.34 5.80 14.58
N LEU A 105 6.40 4.87 14.72
CA LEU A 105 5.42 4.52 13.70
C LEU A 105 4.03 5.00 14.10
N ARG A 106 3.54 6.04 13.42
CA ARG A 106 2.22 6.63 13.68
C ARG A 106 1.15 6.05 12.76
N PRO A 107 -0.07 5.80 13.26
CA PRO A 107 -1.17 5.32 12.43
C PRO A 107 -1.60 6.37 11.40
N HIS A 108 -2.31 5.94 10.38
CA HIS A 108 -3.02 6.83 9.45
C HIS A 108 -4.07 7.66 10.22
N PRO A 109 -4.42 8.89 9.79
CA PRO A 109 -5.45 9.68 10.47
C PRO A 109 -6.74 8.87 10.58
N THR A 110 -7.27 8.77 11.79
CA THR A 110 -8.40 7.91 12.10
C THR A 110 -9.67 8.74 12.24
N SER A 111 -10.78 8.20 11.73
CA SER A 111 -12.12 8.80 11.80
C SER A 111 -13.05 7.75 12.40
N VAL A 112 -13.23 7.81 13.71
CA VAL A 112 -14.13 6.90 14.43
C VAL A 112 -15.56 7.18 13.96
N GLN A 113 -16.24 6.15 13.44
CA GLN A 113 -17.60 6.24 12.93
C GLN A 113 -18.58 5.63 13.94
N PRO A 114 -19.80 6.19 14.05
CA PRO A 114 -20.84 5.63 14.91
C PRO A 114 -21.44 4.35 14.31
N GLY A 115 -22.27 3.67 15.10
CA GLY A 115 -23.14 2.60 14.60
C GLY A 115 -22.55 1.18 14.67
N GLY A 116 -21.39 1.00 15.31
CA GLY A 116 -20.85 -0.33 15.60
C GLY A 116 -20.80 -1.25 14.37
N TRP A 117 -21.36 -2.45 14.50
CA TRP A 117 -21.42 -3.43 13.42
C TRP A 117 -22.30 -2.98 12.25
N GLU A 118 -23.45 -2.38 12.55
CA GLU A 118 -24.43 -1.93 11.55
C GLU A 118 -23.85 -0.81 10.67
N GLY A 119 -23.08 0.09 11.26
CA GLY A 119 -22.44 1.22 10.56
C GLY A 119 -21.36 0.81 9.55
N ILE A 120 -20.78 -0.39 9.69
CA ILE A 120 -19.70 -0.86 8.80
C ILE A 120 -20.17 -0.95 7.34
N MET A 121 -21.40 -1.42 7.12
CA MET A 121 -21.93 -1.62 5.77
C MET A 121 -22.03 -0.31 4.99
N GLU A 122 -22.52 0.74 5.65
CA GLU A 122 -22.54 2.08 5.06
C GLU A 122 -21.12 2.60 4.83
N GLY A 123 -20.20 2.41 5.80
CA GLY A 123 -18.80 2.80 5.67
C GLY A 123 -18.08 2.17 4.48
N ILE A 124 -18.35 0.89 4.21
CA ILE A 124 -17.82 0.18 3.04
C ILE A 124 -18.35 0.82 1.75
N GLU A 125 -19.62 1.19 1.69
CA GLU A 125 -20.18 1.89 0.52
C GLU A 125 -19.56 3.27 0.33
N GLN A 126 -19.41 4.05 1.40
CA GLN A 126 -18.73 5.36 1.32
C GLN A 126 -17.28 5.22 0.83
N LEU A 127 -16.56 4.18 1.27
CA LEU A 127 -15.22 3.87 0.78
C LEU A 127 -15.24 3.52 -0.71
N ARG A 128 -16.19 2.67 -1.14
CA ARG A 128 -16.37 2.27 -2.54
C ARG A 128 -16.69 3.48 -3.45
N CYS A 129 -17.50 4.41 -2.97
CA CYS A 129 -17.83 5.65 -3.67
C CYS A 129 -16.71 6.72 -3.63
N GLY A 130 -15.55 6.44 -3.02
CA GLY A 130 -14.42 7.38 -2.95
C GLY A 130 -14.67 8.59 -2.04
N GLN A 131 -15.60 8.48 -1.10
CA GLN A 131 -15.95 9.54 -0.15
C GLN A 131 -14.98 9.57 1.05
N VAL A 132 -14.26 8.47 1.28
CA VAL A 132 -13.25 8.38 2.33
C VAL A 132 -11.90 8.89 1.80
N ARG A 133 -11.46 10.06 2.27
CA ARG A 133 -10.23 10.71 1.81
C ARG A 133 -9.29 11.02 2.96
N GLY A 134 -8.04 10.56 2.85
CA GLY A 134 -6.96 10.90 3.79
C GLY A 134 -7.19 10.46 5.23
N LYS A 135 -8.11 9.51 5.45
CA LYS A 135 -8.46 8.99 6.76
C LYS A 135 -8.87 7.53 6.67
N LYS A 136 -8.73 6.81 7.76
CA LYS A 136 -9.24 5.45 7.94
C LYS A 136 -10.52 5.52 8.78
N PHE A 137 -11.61 4.99 8.24
CA PHE A 137 -12.80 4.74 9.05
C PHE A 137 -12.54 3.59 10.01
N VAL A 138 -12.92 3.79 11.27
CA VAL A 138 -12.79 2.82 12.36
C VAL A 138 -14.12 2.77 13.09
N TYR A 139 -14.62 1.57 13.34
CA TYR A 139 -15.88 1.32 14.05
C TYR A 139 -15.53 0.59 15.34
N ALA A 140 -15.88 1.19 16.48
CA ALA A 140 -15.78 0.50 17.76
C ALA A 140 -16.90 -0.54 17.84
N VAL A 141 -16.55 -1.78 18.16
CA VAL A 141 -17.50 -2.90 18.28
C VAL A 141 -17.42 -3.47 19.69
N GLY A 142 -18.57 -3.71 20.32
CA GLY A 142 -18.64 -4.29 21.67
C GLY A 142 -18.47 -3.29 22.83
N GLU A 143 -18.89 -2.03 22.63
CA GLU A 143 -19.37 -1.22 23.76
C GLU A 143 -20.76 -1.71 24.20
#